data_AF-A0A4R1YV75-F1
#
_entry.id   AF-A0A4R1YV75-F1
#
_cell.length_a   1.000
_cell.length_b   1.000
_cell.length_c   1.000
_cell.angle_alpha   90.00
_cell.angle_beta   90.00
_cell.angle_gamma   90.00
#
_symmetry.space_group_name_H-M   'P 1'
#
loop_
_entity.id
_entity.type
_entity.pdbx_description
1 polymer ?
#
loop_
_entity_poly.entity_id
_entity_poly.type
_entity_poly.pdbx_seq_one_letter_code
_entity_poly.pdbx_strand_id
1 'polypeptide(L)'
;MSAALVSIAAQVGAPVVRKILERRIGAANAELAEHVVAAIARQAGVRYDEVEQLATYQPDRVSDAILAVESASPELLALYTAELEAKAAMLAREDEGHWLRWLWRPFWMYLLAYLWWWNIQGAHVANAIWKTAIPTAPFEVLLGLTVSYLTLYMGGHTGKAIAASFGKGASK
;
A
#
# COMPACT_ATOMS: atom_id res chain seq x y z
N MET A 1 4.99 -20.62 -17.59
CA MET A 1 4.10 -20.64 -18.76
C MET A 1 2.82 -19.88 -18.44
N SER A 2 2.89 -18.53 -18.52
CA SER A 2 1.83 -17.55 -18.23
C SER A 2 2.27 -16.10 -18.50
N ALA A 3 3.58 -15.84 -18.69
CA ALA A 3 4.14 -14.48 -18.80
C ALA A 3 3.60 -13.67 -19.99
N ALA A 4 3.37 -14.30 -21.15
CA ALA A 4 2.76 -13.65 -22.31
C ALA A 4 1.32 -13.22 -22.03
N LEU A 5 0.51 -14.10 -21.42
CA LEU A 5 -0.87 -13.79 -21.05
C LEU A 5 -0.96 -12.72 -19.96
N VAL A 6 -0.06 -12.74 -18.97
CA VAL A 6 0.05 -11.68 -17.95
C VAL A 6 0.39 -10.34 -18.60
N SER A 7 1.33 -10.32 -19.55
CA SER A 7 1.71 -9.10 -20.28
C SER A 7 0.56 -8.55 -21.11
N ILE A 8 -0.16 -9.40 -21.84
CA ILE A 8 -1.31 -8.99 -22.64
C ILE A 8 -2.44 -8.49 -21.73
N ALA A 9 -2.75 -9.20 -20.64
CA ALA A 9 -3.75 -8.78 -19.66
C ALA A 9 -3.43 -7.41 -19.04
N ALA A 10 -2.14 -7.11 -18.82
CA ALA A 10 -1.70 -5.79 -18.37
C ALA A 10 -1.89 -4.70 -19.44
N GLN A 11 -1.64 -5.01 -20.72
CA GLN A 11 -1.77 -4.06 -21.83
C GLN A 11 -3.24 -3.71 -22.12
N VAL A 12 -4.14 -4.68 -22.04
CA VAL A 12 -5.57 -4.49 -22.35
C VAL A 12 -6.37 -3.95 -21.17
N GLY A 13 -5.74 -3.78 -20.00
CA GLY A 13 -6.42 -3.29 -18.81
C GLY A 13 -7.38 -4.29 -18.19
N ALA A 14 -7.02 -5.57 -18.14
CA ALA A 14 -7.74 -6.62 -17.44
C ALA A 14 -7.07 -6.94 -16.08
N PRO A 15 -7.24 -6.07 -15.06
CA PRO A 15 -6.48 -6.14 -13.81
C PRO A 15 -6.76 -7.41 -13.00
N VAL A 16 -7.96 -7.99 -13.07
CA VAL A 16 -8.30 -9.16 -12.25
C VAL A 16 -7.75 -10.44 -12.88
N VAL A 17 -7.95 -10.66 -14.18
CA VAL A 17 -7.32 -11.75 -14.94
C VAL A 17 -5.80 -11.69 -14.78
N ARG A 18 -5.19 -10.50 -14.88
CA ARG A 18 -3.75 -10.32 -14.61
C ARG A 18 -3.36 -10.81 -13.22
N LYS A 19 -4.08 -10.39 -12.17
CA LYS A 19 -3.78 -10.73 -10.78
C LYS A 19 -3.91 -12.24 -10.51
N ILE A 20 -4.89 -12.90 -11.13
CA ILE A 20 -5.07 -14.36 -11.04
C ILE A 20 -3.91 -15.09 -11.70
N LEU A 21 -3.52 -14.67 -12.92
CA LEU A 21 -2.42 -15.27 -13.67
C LEU A 21 -1.06 -15.03 -12.99
N GLU A 22 -0.83 -13.86 -12.37
CA GLU A 22 0.37 -13.58 -11.56
C GLU A 22 0.44 -14.45 -10.30
N ARG A 23 -0.69 -14.67 -9.62
CA ARG A 23 -0.77 -15.48 -8.40
C ARG A 23 -0.60 -16.98 -8.64
N ARG A 24 -0.77 -17.49 -9.87
CA ARG A 24 -0.47 -18.88 -10.25
C ARG A 24 0.98 -19.28 -9.99
N ILE A 25 1.88 -18.30 -9.87
CA ILE A 25 3.30 -18.52 -9.58
C ILE A 25 3.49 -19.00 -8.11
N GLY A 26 2.47 -18.86 -7.25
CA GLY A 26 2.43 -19.44 -5.90
C GLY A 26 1.34 -20.52 -5.75
N ALA A 27 1.58 -21.54 -4.91
CA ALA A 27 0.74 -22.74 -4.77
C ALA A 27 -0.72 -22.50 -4.37
N ALA A 28 -1.08 -21.30 -3.90
CA ALA A 28 -2.39 -21.04 -3.28
C ALA A 28 -3.56 -20.87 -4.26
N ASN A 29 -3.33 -20.64 -5.56
CA ASN A 29 -4.40 -20.30 -6.53
C ASN A 29 -4.23 -20.95 -7.92
N ALA A 30 -3.60 -22.13 -7.99
CA ALA A 30 -3.32 -22.79 -9.27
C ALA A 30 -4.58 -23.17 -10.06
N GLU A 31 -5.61 -23.68 -9.38
CA GLU A 31 -6.89 -24.11 -9.96
C GLU A 31 -7.65 -22.95 -10.60
N LEU A 32 -7.77 -21.82 -9.91
CA LEU A 32 -8.47 -20.64 -10.43
C LEU A 32 -7.79 -20.09 -11.69
N ALA A 33 -6.46 -20.11 -11.74
CA ALA A 33 -5.73 -19.67 -12.92
C ALA A 33 -5.90 -20.63 -14.11
N GLU A 34 -6.04 -21.93 -13.86
CA GLU A 34 -6.36 -22.92 -14.92
C GLU A 34 -7.77 -22.69 -15.48
N HIS A 35 -8.73 -22.38 -14.62
CA HIS A 35 -10.09 -22.01 -15.04
C HIS A 35 -10.10 -20.74 -15.91
N VAL A 36 -9.32 -19.72 -15.55
CA VAL A 36 -9.19 -18.49 -16.34
C VAL A 36 -8.52 -18.77 -17.70
N VAL A 37 -7.44 -19.55 -17.74
CA VAL A 37 -6.78 -19.90 -19.02
C VAL A 37 -7.73 -20.73 -19.90
N ALA A 38 -8.50 -21.65 -19.32
CA ALA A 38 -9.52 -22.41 -20.05
C ALA A 38 -10.69 -21.54 -20.55
N ALA A 39 -11.08 -20.50 -19.81
CA ALA A 39 -12.07 -19.52 -20.25
C ALA A 39 -11.53 -18.68 -21.42
N ILE A 40 -10.29 -18.21 -21.34
CA ILE A 40 -9.61 -17.49 -22.43
C ILE A 40 -9.51 -18.38 -23.68
N ALA A 41 -9.15 -19.66 -23.53
CA ALA A 41 -9.09 -20.63 -24.63
C ALA A 41 -10.44 -20.76 -25.35
N ARG A 42 -11.51 -20.96 -24.57
CA ARG A 42 -12.88 -21.08 -25.10
C ARG A 42 -13.31 -19.83 -25.82
N GLN A 43 -13.03 -18.66 -25.25
CA GLN A 43 -13.39 -17.38 -25.84
C GLN A 43 -12.59 -17.07 -27.11
N ALA A 44 -11.31 -17.45 -27.14
CA ALA A 44 -10.47 -17.36 -28.31
C ALA A 44 -10.80 -18.43 -29.37
N GLY A 45 -11.60 -19.45 -29.03
CA GLY A 45 -11.99 -20.54 -29.92
C GLY A 45 -10.85 -21.52 -30.23
N VAL A 46 -9.91 -21.70 -29.31
CA VAL A 46 -8.75 -22.60 -29.44
C VAL A 46 -8.72 -23.60 -28.28
N ARG A 47 -7.89 -24.64 -28.41
CA ARG A 47 -7.66 -25.57 -27.30
C ARG A 47 -6.81 -24.92 -26.21
N TYR A 48 -6.92 -25.43 -24.98
CA TYR A 48 -6.17 -24.94 -23.82
C TYR A 48 -4.65 -24.91 -24.05
N ASP A 49 -4.11 -25.95 -24.68
CA ASP A 49 -2.70 -26.11 -25.03
C ASP A 49 -2.22 -25.16 -26.13
N GLU A 50 -3.13 -24.55 -26.88
CA GLU A 50 -2.84 -23.67 -28.02
C GLU A 50 -2.87 -22.18 -27.65
N VAL A 51 -3.41 -21.82 -26.49
CA VAL A 51 -3.59 -20.41 -26.07
C VAL A 51 -2.27 -19.65 -26.02
N GLU A 52 -1.19 -20.26 -25.54
CA GLU A 52 0.12 -19.60 -25.47
C GLU A 52 0.72 -19.37 -26.86
N GLN A 53 0.52 -20.33 -27.78
CA GLN A 53 0.95 -20.16 -29.17
C GLN A 53 0.13 -19.05 -29.83
N LEU A 54 -1.19 -19.01 -29.58
CA LEU A 54 -2.06 -17.96 -30.07
C LEU A 54 -1.64 -16.58 -29.53
N ALA A 55 -1.21 -16.48 -28.27
CA ALA A 55 -0.70 -15.25 -27.69
C ALA A 55 0.58 -14.75 -28.37
N THR A 56 1.32 -15.64 -29.05
CA THR A 56 2.54 -15.31 -29.79
C THR A 56 2.23 -14.89 -31.23
N TYR A 57 1.31 -15.59 -31.90
CA TYR A 57 1.02 -15.38 -33.33
C TYR A 57 -0.16 -14.43 -33.60
N GLN A 58 -1.10 -14.30 -32.68
CA GLN A 58 -2.31 -13.47 -32.80
C GLN A 58 -2.66 -12.80 -31.43
N PRO A 59 -1.84 -11.85 -30.96
CA PRO A 59 -2.03 -11.21 -29.65
C PRO A 59 -3.36 -10.44 -29.55
N ASP A 60 -3.88 -9.89 -30.65
CA ASP A 60 -5.13 -9.13 -30.67
C ASP A 60 -6.35 -10.03 -30.35
N ARG A 61 -6.37 -11.25 -30.88
CA ARG A 61 -7.43 -12.22 -30.60
C ARG A 61 -7.42 -12.68 -29.14
N VAL A 62 -6.24 -12.81 -28.55
CA VAL A 62 -6.08 -13.13 -27.12
C VAL A 62 -6.46 -11.94 -26.24
N SER A 63 -6.18 -10.73 -26.70
CA SER A 63 -6.58 -9.48 -26.03
C SER A 63 -8.10 -9.38 -25.89
N ASP A 64 -8.84 -9.60 -26.98
CA ASP A 64 -10.30 -9.59 -26.98
C ASP A 64 -10.89 -10.70 -26.09
N ALA A 65 -10.27 -11.89 -26.13
CA ALA A 65 -10.68 -13.01 -25.28
C ALA A 65 -10.47 -12.71 -23.79
N ILE A 66 -9.35 -12.08 -23.42
CA ILE A 66 -9.07 -11.67 -22.05
C ILE A 66 -10.08 -10.63 -21.57
N LEU A 67 -10.40 -9.63 -22.39
CA LEU A 67 -11.39 -8.60 -22.05
C LEU A 67 -12.79 -9.19 -21.85
N ALA A 68 -13.19 -10.11 -22.72
CA ALA A 68 -14.46 -10.80 -22.59
C ALA A 68 -14.53 -11.64 -21.30
N VAL A 69 -13.46 -12.37 -20.95
CA VAL A 69 -13.38 -13.13 -19.69
C VAL A 69 -13.39 -12.21 -18.47
N GLU A 70 -12.68 -11.09 -18.50
CA GLU A 70 -12.70 -10.07 -17.45
C GLU A 70 -14.12 -9.53 -17.22
N SER A 71 -14.91 -9.35 -18.30
CA SER A 71 -16.28 -8.85 -18.22
C SER A 71 -17.32 -9.91 -17.83
N ALA A 72 -17.05 -11.19 -18.10
CA ALA A 72 -18.05 -12.26 -18.02
C ALA A 72 -17.91 -13.16 -16.77
N SER A 73 -16.84 -13.03 -15.98
CA SER A 73 -16.59 -13.96 -14.88
C SER A 73 -17.17 -13.49 -13.53
N PRO A 74 -18.24 -14.11 -13.01
CA PRO A 74 -18.81 -13.80 -11.68
C PRO A 74 -17.87 -14.14 -10.52
N GLU A 75 -16.91 -15.05 -10.72
CA GLU A 75 -15.84 -15.35 -9.76
C GLU A 75 -14.89 -14.15 -9.54
N LEU A 76 -14.77 -13.24 -10.52
CA LEU A 76 -14.00 -11.99 -10.39
C LEU A 76 -14.72 -10.99 -9.48
N LEU A 77 -16.05 -10.95 -9.54
CA LEU A 77 -16.86 -10.18 -8.59
C LEU A 77 -16.70 -10.72 -7.18
N ALA A 78 -16.74 -12.05 -7.00
CA ALA A 78 -16.59 -12.68 -5.68
C ALA A 78 -15.21 -12.40 -5.04
N LEU A 79 -14.13 -12.40 -5.83
CA LEU A 79 -12.78 -12.05 -5.35
C LEU A 79 -12.69 -10.56 -4.97
N TYR A 80 -13.29 -9.69 -5.77
CA TYR A 80 -13.33 -8.25 -5.50
C TYR A 80 -14.15 -7.92 -4.25
N THR A 81 -15.31 -8.56 -4.08
CA THR A 81 -16.14 -8.41 -2.88
C THR A 81 -15.44 -8.95 -1.64
N ALA A 82 -14.75 -10.09 -1.73
CA ALA A 82 -13.97 -10.62 -0.62
C ALA A 82 -12.83 -9.68 -0.19
N GLU A 83 -12.15 -9.03 -1.13
CA GLU A 83 -11.14 -8.00 -0.80
C GLU A 83 -11.77 -6.74 -0.17
N LEU A 84 -12.94 -6.33 -0.65
CA LEU A 84 -13.70 -5.21 -0.07
C LEU A 84 -14.17 -5.53 1.36
N GLU A 85 -14.71 -6.72 1.58
CA GLU A 85 -15.15 -7.19 2.90
C GLU A 85 -13.98 -7.30 3.87
N ALA A 86 -12.82 -7.82 3.42
CA ALA A 86 -11.62 -7.87 4.24
C ALA A 86 -11.15 -6.46 4.65
N LYS A 87 -11.17 -5.49 3.72
CA LYS A 87 -10.84 -4.09 4.01
C LYS A 87 -11.85 -3.45 4.96
N ALA A 88 -13.14 -3.68 4.74
CA ALA A 88 -14.21 -3.18 5.60
C ALA A 88 -14.08 -3.76 7.02
N ALA A 89 -13.76 -5.04 7.16
CA ALA A 89 -13.52 -5.68 8.44
C ALA A 89 -12.27 -5.14 9.15
N MET A 90 -11.21 -4.79 8.41
CA MET A 90 -10.04 -4.11 8.99
C MET A 90 -10.40 -2.71 9.52
N LEU A 91 -11.15 -1.92 8.74
CA LEU A 91 -11.63 -0.60 9.16
C LEU A 91 -12.55 -0.69 10.39
N ALA A 92 -13.48 -1.64 10.40
CA ALA A 92 -14.37 -1.86 11.54
C ALA A 92 -13.58 -2.22 12.83
N ARG A 93 -12.51 -3.01 12.71
CA ARG A 93 -11.62 -3.32 13.85
C ARG A 93 -10.80 -2.13 14.33
N GLU A 94 -10.48 -1.17 13.45
CA GLU A 94 -9.86 0.10 13.86
C GLU A 94 -10.84 0.95 14.68
N ASP A 95 -12.13 0.93 14.32
CA ASP A 95 -13.19 1.68 14.99
C ASP A 95 -13.67 1.05 16.32
N GLU A 96 -13.52 -0.26 16.51
CA GLU A 96 -13.87 -0.97 17.76
C GLU A 96 -12.93 -0.67 18.95
N GLY A 97 -12.03 0.31 18.82
CA GLY A 97 -11.11 0.74 19.86
C GLY A 97 -11.74 1.68 20.89
N HIS A 98 -11.48 1.43 22.19
CA HIS A 98 -11.74 2.40 23.25
C HIS A 98 -11.17 3.77 22.88
N TRP A 99 -11.93 4.86 23.03
CA TRP A 99 -11.56 6.23 22.58
C TRP A 99 -10.15 6.70 23.01
N LEU A 100 -9.63 6.18 24.14
CA LEU A 100 -8.24 6.40 24.58
C LEU A 100 -7.18 5.93 23.57
N ARG A 101 -7.44 4.88 22.77
CA ARG A 101 -6.57 4.41 21.67
C ARG A 101 -6.47 5.42 20.53
N TRP A 102 -7.45 6.32 20.40
CA TRP A 102 -7.41 7.37 19.39
C TRP A 102 -6.81 8.65 19.97
N LEU A 103 -7.10 8.98 21.23
CA LEU A 103 -6.71 10.24 21.88
C LEU A 103 -5.20 10.51 21.93
N TRP A 104 -4.37 9.48 22.03
CA TRP A 104 -2.92 9.68 22.09
C TRP A 104 -2.37 10.33 20.81
N ARG A 105 -3.00 10.12 19.65
CA ARG A 105 -2.56 10.68 18.36
C ARG A 105 -2.67 12.21 18.32
N PRO A 106 -3.87 12.83 18.49
CA PRO A 106 -3.98 14.28 18.55
C PRO A 106 -3.21 14.83 19.76
N PHE A 107 -3.21 14.13 20.90
CA PHE A 107 -2.46 14.56 22.09
C PHE A 107 -0.98 14.77 21.78
N TRP A 108 -0.29 13.77 21.21
CA TRP A 108 1.14 13.89 20.89
C TRP A 108 1.41 14.93 19.81
N MET A 109 0.52 15.05 18.81
CA MET A 109 0.65 16.07 17.77
C MET A 109 0.62 17.49 18.35
N TYR A 110 -0.35 17.79 19.22
CA TYR A 110 -0.46 19.10 19.86
C TYR A 110 0.64 19.33 20.90
N LEU A 111 1.05 18.28 21.62
CA LEU A 111 2.17 18.36 22.57
C LEU A 111 3.47 18.73 21.84
N LEU A 112 3.78 18.06 20.72
CA LEU A 112 4.96 18.37 19.91
C LEU A 112 4.89 19.79 19.36
N ALA A 113 3.74 20.20 18.80
CA ALA A 113 3.55 21.56 18.31
C ALA A 113 3.78 22.60 19.42
N TYR A 114 3.25 22.35 20.62
CA TYR A 114 3.47 23.19 21.79
C TYR A 114 4.95 23.26 22.19
N LEU A 115 5.65 22.13 22.26
CA LEU A 115 7.07 22.09 22.62
C LEU A 115 7.94 22.83 21.61
N TRP A 116 7.65 22.70 20.32
CA TRP A 116 8.32 23.45 19.26
C TRP A 116 8.05 24.95 19.37
N TRP A 117 6.78 25.35 19.53
CA TRP A 117 6.41 26.74 19.72
C TRP A 117 7.05 27.34 20.98
N TRP A 118 7.05 26.61 22.09
CA TRP A 118 7.68 27.01 23.34
C TRP A 118 9.18 27.24 23.16
N ASN A 119 9.86 26.34 22.44
CA ASN A 119 11.29 26.43 22.21
C ASN A 119 11.68 27.61 21.30
N ILE A 120 10.94 27.79 20.20
CA ILE A 120 11.25 28.82 19.18
C ILE A 120 10.84 30.22 19.63
N GLN A 121 9.71 30.35 20.32
CA GLN A 121 9.11 31.65 20.61
C GLN A 121 8.71 31.82 22.07
N GLY A 122 8.06 30.81 22.67
CA GLY A 122 7.46 30.93 23.99
C GLY A 122 8.47 31.29 25.08
N ALA A 123 9.60 30.59 25.14
CA ALA A 123 10.67 30.83 26.11
C ALA A 123 11.26 32.24 25.96
N HIS A 124 11.43 32.74 24.73
CA HIS A 124 11.95 34.08 24.49
C HIS A 124 10.97 35.17 24.96
N VAL A 125 9.68 35.00 24.69
CA VAL A 125 8.63 35.93 25.17
C VAL A 125 8.56 35.89 26.70
N ALA A 126 8.60 34.69 27.30
CA ALA A 126 8.58 34.52 28.73
C ALA A 126 9.78 35.21 29.40
N ASN A 127 10.99 34.98 28.87
CA ASN A 127 12.20 35.63 29.34
C ASN A 127 12.13 37.15 29.22
N ALA A 128 11.54 37.67 28.15
CA ALA A 128 11.36 39.11 27.95
C ALA A 128 10.38 39.75 28.95
N ILE A 129 9.25 39.08 29.23
CA ILE A 129 8.20 39.60 30.13
C ILE A 129 8.66 39.50 31.59
N TRP A 130 9.14 38.32 32.00
CA TRP A 130 9.48 38.05 33.39
C TRP A 130 10.92 38.39 33.75
N LYS A 131 11.73 38.85 32.77
CA LYS A 131 13.15 39.16 32.95
C LYS A 131 13.92 37.96 33.53
N THR A 132 13.53 36.77 33.12
CA THR A 132 14.14 35.49 33.52
C THR A 132 15.01 34.94 32.38
N ALA A 133 15.77 33.89 32.70
CA ALA A 133 16.59 33.15 31.74
C ALA A 133 16.17 31.67 31.73
N ILE A 134 14.92 31.40 31.36
CA ILE A 134 14.41 30.04 31.17
C ILE A 134 15.21 29.43 30.00
N PRO A 135 15.90 28.29 30.24
CA PRO A 135 16.62 27.60 29.18
C PRO A 135 15.64 26.95 28.20
N THR A 136 15.99 26.99 26.91
CA THR A 136 15.30 26.21 25.89
C THR A 136 15.80 24.76 25.89
N ALA A 137 14.94 23.82 25.49
CA ALA A 137 15.38 22.44 25.32
C ALA A 137 16.33 22.34 24.10
N PRO A 138 17.33 21.44 24.11
CA PRO A 138 18.18 21.23 22.95
C PRO A 138 17.36 20.81 21.72
N PHE A 139 17.65 21.38 20.56
CA PHE A 139 16.92 21.10 19.31
C PHE A 139 17.05 19.64 18.88
N GLU A 140 18.18 19.01 19.19
CA GLU A 140 18.46 17.60 18.90
C GLU A 140 17.49 16.68 19.65
N VAL A 141 17.17 17.02 20.90
CA VAL A 141 16.22 16.26 21.73
C VAL A 141 14.80 16.41 21.18
N LEU A 142 14.41 17.63 20.79
CA LEU A 142 13.12 17.92 20.16
C LEU A 142 12.94 17.20 18.82
N LEU A 143 13.99 17.21 17.99
CA LEU A 143 14.03 16.46 16.73
C LEU A 143 13.96 14.96 16.97
N GLY A 144 14.74 14.43 17.92
CA GLY A 144 14.73 13.01 18.27
C GLY A 144 13.36 12.53 18.75
N LEU A 145 12.69 13.33 19.60
CA LEU A 145 11.32 13.06 20.05
C LEU A 145 10.33 13.09 18.87
N THR A 146 10.45 14.07 17.98
CA THR A 146 9.59 14.20 16.79
C THR A 146 9.76 13.01 15.85
N VAL A 147 10.99 12.60 15.57
CA VAL A 147 11.30 11.43 14.72
C VAL A 147 10.81 10.15 15.36
N SER A 148 10.94 10.01 16.68
CA SER A 148 10.43 8.85 17.42
C SER A 148 8.91 8.76 17.30
N TYR A 149 8.21 9.87 17.47
CA TYR A 149 6.76 9.94 17.26
C TYR A 149 6.37 9.59 15.81
N LEU A 150 7.04 10.16 14.81
CA LEU A 150 6.78 9.87 13.40
C LEU A 150 7.02 8.39 13.06
N THR A 151 8.06 7.79 13.63
CA THR A 151 8.37 6.37 13.45
C THR A 151 7.33 5.47 14.10
N LEU A 152 6.87 5.81 15.30
CA LEU A 152 5.80 5.08 15.99
C LEU A 152 4.47 5.20 15.26
N TYR A 153 4.15 6.41 14.78
CA TYR A 153 2.87 6.73 14.16
C TYR A 153 2.75 6.23 12.72
N MET A 154 3.78 6.44 11.90
CA MET A 154 3.80 6.04 10.47
C MET A 154 4.41 4.65 10.25
N GLY A 155 4.81 3.97 11.33
CA GLY A 155 5.37 2.62 11.30
C GLY A 155 6.87 2.55 11.00
N GLY A 156 7.43 1.35 11.20
CA GLY A 156 8.88 1.10 11.11
C GLY A 156 9.50 1.35 9.74
N HIS A 157 8.73 1.36 8.65
CA HIS A 157 9.23 1.72 7.32
C HIS A 157 9.62 3.20 7.24
N THR A 158 8.87 4.08 7.90
CA THR A 158 9.19 5.50 8.00
C THR A 158 10.45 5.71 8.84
N GLY A 159 10.57 5.00 9.97
CA GLY A 159 11.79 5.01 10.78
C GLY A 159 13.03 4.57 9.99
N LYS A 160 12.92 3.49 9.20
CA LYS A 160 13.99 3.02 8.30
C LYS A 160 14.35 4.05 7.24
N ALA A 161 13.36 4.72 6.63
CA ALA A 161 13.59 5.75 5.63
C ALA A 161 14.31 6.97 6.22
N ILE A 162 13.93 7.40 7.43
CA ILE A 162 14.59 8.48 8.16
C ILE A 162 16.01 8.07 8.55
N ALA A 163 16.21 6.87 9.10
CA ALA A 163 17.56 6.38 9.42
C ALA A 163 18.47 6.32 8.18
N ALA A 164 17.92 5.89 7.04
CA ALA A 164 18.64 5.83 5.78
C ALA A 164 19.00 7.22 5.22
N SER A 165 18.17 8.25 5.45
CA SER A 165 18.50 9.61 5.02
C SER A 165 19.66 10.21 5.83
N PHE A 166 19.70 9.95 7.14
CA PHE A 166 20.83 10.34 7.99
C PHE A 166 22.11 9.54 7.65
N GLY A 167 22.01 8.23 7.38
CA GLY A 167 23.15 7.40 6.99
C GLY A 167 23.78 7.78 5.64
N LYS A 168 22.99 8.25 4.67
CA LYS A 168 23.50 8.77 3.39
C LYS A 168 24.17 10.14 3.51
N GLY A 169 23.80 10.94 4.51
CA GLY A 169 24.40 12.25 4.78
C GLY A 169 25.80 12.17 5.40
N ALA A 170 26.14 11.08 6.09
CA ALA A 170 27.44 10.88 6.74
C ALA A 170 28.54 10.33 5.81
N SER A 171 28.21 10.06 4.54
CA SER A 171 29.13 9.50 3.52
C SER A 171 29.66 10.55 2.54
N LYS A 172 29.58 11.84 2.88
CA LYS A 172 30.15 12.94 2.09
C LYS A 172 31.02 13.83 2.95
#